data_AF-A0AAW1RV01-F1
#
_entry.id   AF-A0AAW1RV01-F1
#
_cell.length_a   1.000
_cell.length_b   1.000
_cell.length_c   1.000
_cell.angle_alpha   90.00
_cell.angle_beta   90.00
_cell.angle_gamma   90.00
#
_symmetry.space_group_name_H-M   'P 1'
#
loop_
_entity.id
_entity.type
_entity.pdbx_description
1 polymer ?
#
loop_
_entity_poly.entity_id
_entity_poly.type
_entity_poly.pdbx_seq_one_letter_code
_entity_poly.pdbx_strand_id
1 'polypeptide(L)'
;MARLVKSFAAEDLALSLDEVDERLQQLLVLLPELGSRVATLKPVLLAALLRAPAVVAQRLVGLRLALPACNVKELVLRDPALLLREVDDVVGEMSVVAGVLGLSERVTQELVSLQPRFLDAEGMVEVVKELRRLLPGAEPGQVLRNDPSWLLRLERGPKKIGALPEDKCY
;
A
#
# COMPACT_ATOMS: atom_id res chain seq x y z
N MET A 1 -21.74 -12.05 6.77
CA MET A 1 -21.27 -12.32 5.39
C MET A 1 -19.82 -12.82 5.27
N ALA A 2 -18.98 -12.79 6.32
CA ALA A 2 -17.58 -13.28 6.23
C ALA A 2 -17.38 -14.79 6.48
N ARG A 3 -18.46 -15.60 6.60
CA ARG A 3 -18.38 -17.00 7.07
C ARG A 3 -17.52 -17.89 6.17
N LEU A 4 -17.61 -17.71 4.84
CA LEU A 4 -16.81 -18.48 3.89
C LEU A 4 -15.32 -18.17 4.01
N VAL A 5 -14.96 -16.88 4.07
CA VAL A 5 -13.55 -16.44 4.21
C VAL A 5 -12.94 -16.95 5.51
N LYS A 6 -13.70 -16.90 6.61
CA LYS A 6 -13.28 -17.46 7.91
C LYS A 6 -13.09 -18.98 7.87
N SER A 7 -13.96 -19.70 7.17
CA SER A 7 -13.87 -21.17 7.05
C SER A 7 -12.62 -21.58 6.28
N PHE A 8 -12.30 -20.89 5.18
CA PHE A 8 -11.04 -21.11 4.45
C PHE A 8 -9.81 -20.81 5.31
N ALA A 9 -9.83 -19.72 6.10
CA ALA A 9 -8.72 -19.40 7.00
C ALA A 9 -8.57 -20.43 8.13
N ALA A 10 -9.68 -20.98 8.64
CA ALA A 10 -9.67 -22.04 9.64
C ALA A 10 -9.01 -23.32 9.09
N GLU A 11 -9.38 -23.72 7.87
CA GLU A 11 -8.77 -24.87 7.19
C GLU A 11 -7.27 -24.66 6.94
N ASP A 12 -6.86 -23.49 6.42
CA ASP A 12 -5.45 -23.19 6.12
C ASP A 12 -4.56 -23.18 7.38
N LEU A 13 -5.11 -22.70 8.50
CA LEU A 13 -4.38 -22.61 9.77
C LEU A 13 -4.54 -23.85 10.66
N ALA A 14 -5.35 -24.83 10.24
CA ALA A 14 -5.76 -25.97 11.06
C ALA A 14 -6.32 -25.55 12.44
N LEU A 15 -7.19 -24.53 12.44
CA LEU A 15 -7.85 -23.98 13.62
C LEU A 15 -9.35 -24.24 13.59
N SER A 16 -9.99 -24.15 14.76
CA SER A 16 -11.43 -24.03 14.87
C SER A 16 -11.92 -22.63 14.42
N LEU A 17 -13.21 -22.54 14.10
CA LEU A 17 -13.83 -21.25 13.78
C LEU A 17 -13.82 -20.27 14.96
N ASP A 18 -13.91 -20.78 16.20
CA ASP A 18 -13.87 -19.96 17.40
C ASP A 18 -12.48 -19.34 17.60
N GLU A 19 -11.41 -20.12 17.40
CA GLU A 19 -10.03 -19.60 17.43
C GLU A 19 -9.76 -18.57 16.34
N VAL A 20 -10.31 -18.79 15.14
CA VAL A 20 -10.24 -17.80 14.05
C VAL A 20 -10.95 -16.51 14.46
N ASP A 21 -12.11 -16.60 15.11
CA ASP A 21 -12.86 -15.43 15.58
C ASP A 21 -12.14 -14.69 16.70
N GLU A 22 -11.51 -15.39 17.64
CA GLU A 22 -10.67 -14.78 18.68
C GLU A 22 -9.49 -14.00 18.09
N ARG A 23 -8.73 -14.63 17.17
CA ARG A 23 -7.60 -13.98 16.51
C ARG A 23 -8.04 -12.81 15.64
N LEU A 24 -9.20 -12.94 15.00
CA LEU A 24 -9.78 -11.85 14.23
C LEU A 24 -10.18 -10.69 15.15
N GLN A 25 -10.79 -10.95 16.30
CA GLN A 25 -11.10 -9.89 17.27
C GLN A 25 -9.84 -9.16 17.73
N GLN A 26 -8.74 -9.88 17.99
CA GLN A 26 -7.45 -9.24 18.32
C GLN A 26 -6.97 -8.30 17.21
N LEU A 27 -7.07 -8.72 15.94
CA LEU A 27 -6.73 -7.87 14.81
C LEU A 27 -7.67 -6.65 14.67
N LEU A 28 -8.97 -6.84 14.90
CA LEU A 28 -9.98 -5.79 14.81
C LEU A 28 -9.89 -4.76 15.94
N VAL A 29 -9.33 -5.11 17.10
CA VAL A 29 -8.98 -4.14 18.14
C VAL A 29 -7.94 -3.13 17.63
N LEU A 30 -7.01 -3.58 16.79
CA LEU A 30 -5.94 -2.74 16.22
C LEU A 30 -6.39 -1.98 14.97
N LEU A 31 -7.24 -2.59 14.16
CA LEU A 31 -7.72 -2.09 12.87
C LEU A 31 -9.25 -2.32 12.74
N PRO A 32 -10.07 -1.56 13.47
CA PRO A 32 -11.51 -1.79 13.53
C PRO A 32 -12.19 -1.66 12.16
N GLU A 33 -11.69 -0.77 11.30
CA GLU A 33 -12.23 -0.55 9.95
C GLU A 33 -12.04 -1.76 9.04
N LEU A 34 -11.04 -2.61 9.32
CA LEU A 34 -10.83 -3.87 8.60
C LEU A 34 -12.04 -4.80 8.75
N GLY A 35 -12.81 -4.67 9.83
CA GLY A 35 -14.00 -5.49 10.13
C GLY A 35 -15.02 -5.48 8.99
N SER A 36 -15.27 -4.30 8.43
CA SER A 36 -16.17 -4.13 7.27
C SER A 36 -15.63 -4.76 5.98
N ARG A 37 -14.31 -5.00 5.91
CA ARG A 37 -13.60 -5.50 4.73
C ARG A 37 -13.20 -6.97 4.82
N VAL A 38 -13.36 -7.63 5.98
CA VAL A 38 -13.00 -9.05 6.14
C VAL A 38 -13.63 -9.93 5.06
N ALA A 39 -14.89 -9.64 4.69
CA ALA A 39 -15.61 -10.41 3.67
C ALA A 39 -15.04 -10.24 2.24
N THR A 40 -14.26 -9.18 1.99
CA THR A 40 -13.66 -8.88 0.68
C THR A 40 -12.16 -9.14 0.64
N LEU A 41 -11.55 -9.53 1.77
CA LEU A 41 -10.17 -9.97 1.80
C LEU A 41 -10.02 -11.32 1.09
N LYS A 42 -8.87 -11.51 0.44
CA LYS A 42 -8.47 -12.83 -0.04
C LYS A 42 -8.33 -13.77 1.17
N PRO A 43 -8.91 -14.98 1.16
CA PRO A 43 -8.83 -15.89 2.30
C PRO A 43 -7.38 -16.17 2.75
N VAL A 44 -6.46 -16.36 1.81
CA VAL A 44 -5.03 -16.58 2.08
C VAL A 44 -4.40 -15.39 2.82
N LEU A 45 -4.76 -14.16 2.45
CA LEU A 45 -4.26 -12.96 3.12
C LEU A 45 -4.81 -12.87 4.55
N LEU A 46 -6.10 -13.18 4.75
CA LEU A 46 -6.67 -13.22 6.09
C LEU A 46 -5.97 -14.29 6.95
N ALA A 47 -5.78 -15.50 6.43
CA ALA A 47 -5.07 -16.57 7.14
C ALA A 47 -3.65 -16.15 7.53
N ALA A 48 -2.91 -15.51 6.62
CA ALA A 48 -1.57 -15.00 6.90
C ALA A 48 -1.57 -13.94 8.03
N LEU A 49 -2.53 -13.02 8.04
CA LEU A 49 -2.67 -12.01 9.10
C LEU A 49 -3.06 -12.63 10.45
N LEU A 50 -3.89 -13.68 10.44
CA LEU A 50 -4.33 -14.39 11.65
C LEU A 50 -3.31 -15.41 12.16
N ARG A 51 -2.28 -15.75 11.38
CA ARG A 51 -1.26 -16.72 11.79
C ARG A 51 -0.51 -16.27 13.04
N ALA A 52 -0.15 -14.99 13.10
CA ALA A 52 0.58 -14.40 14.23
C ALA A 52 0.12 -12.94 14.51
N PRO A 53 -1.05 -12.75 15.18
CA PRO A 53 -1.61 -11.41 15.41
C PRO A 53 -0.67 -10.47 16.19
N ALA A 54 0.13 -11.00 17.12
CA ALA A 54 1.12 -10.23 17.86
C ALA A 54 2.22 -9.64 16.96
N VAL A 55 2.68 -10.39 15.95
CA VAL A 55 3.67 -9.92 14.98
C VAL A 55 3.07 -8.82 14.11
N VAL A 56 1.81 -9.00 13.68
CA VAL A 56 1.08 -7.97 12.94
C VAL A 56 0.95 -6.68 13.77
N ALA A 57 0.66 -6.79 15.07
CA ALA A 57 0.60 -5.65 15.97
C ALA A 57 1.94 -4.92 16.09
N GLN A 58 3.03 -5.68 16.27
CA GLN A 58 4.39 -5.14 16.34
C GLN A 58 4.76 -4.40 15.04
N ARG A 59 4.46 -4.99 13.88
CA ARG A 59 4.70 -4.36 12.57
C ARG A 59 3.87 -3.08 12.39
N LEU A 60 2.60 -3.08 12.78
CA LEU A 60 1.77 -1.88 12.72
C LEU A 60 2.36 -0.74 13.57
N VAL A 61 2.84 -1.04 14.78
CA VAL A 61 3.51 -0.06 15.65
C VAL A 61 4.84 0.40 15.05
N GLY A 62 5.66 -0.55 14.57
CA GLY A 62 6.95 -0.26 13.95
C GLY A 62 6.81 0.65 12.73
N LEU A 63 5.86 0.39 11.85
CA LEU A 63 5.55 1.24 10.70
C LEU A 63 5.13 2.65 11.13
N ARG A 64 4.32 2.80 12.19
CA ARG A 64 3.92 4.12 12.70
C ARG A 64 5.10 4.92 13.26
N LEU A 65 6.05 4.25 13.89
CA LEU A 65 7.26 4.89 14.43
C LEU A 65 8.23 5.27 13.30
N ALA A 66 8.42 4.39 12.32
CA ALA A 66 9.37 4.59 11.24
C ALA A 66 8.88 5.54 10.14
N LEU A 67 7.56 5.65 9.94
CA LEU A 67 6.93 6.47 8.89
C LEU A 67 6.02 7.54 9.50
N PRO A 68 6.55 8.54 10.23
CA PRO A 68 5.75 9.48 11.01
C PRO A 68 4.90 10.44 10.17
N ALA A 69 5.23 10.65 8.89
CA ALA A 69 4.42 11.43 7.96
C ALA A 69 3.42 10.57 7.19
N CYS A 70 3.46 9.25 7.36
CA CYS A 70 2.55 8.33 6.72
C CYS A 70 1.29 8.13 7.57
N ASN A 71 0.11 8.18 6.94
CA ASN A 71 -1.11 7.65 7.54
C ASN A 71 -1.11 6.12 7.43
N VAL A 72 -0.32 5.46 8.29
CA VAL A 72 -0.15 4.00 8.29
C VAL A 72 -1.47 3.25 8.42
N LYS A 73 -2.45 3.82 9.12
CA LYS A 73 -3.79 3.22 9.24
C LYS A 73 -4.46 3.13 7.86
N GLU A 74 -4.52 4.24 7.14
CA GLU A 74 -5.09 4.25 5.78
C GLU A 74 -4.27 3.40 4.81
N LEU A 75 -2.95 3.44 4.91
CA LEU A 75 -2.03 2.65 4.10
C LEU A 75 -2.34 1.15 4.23
N VAL A 76 -2.37 0.65 5.47
CA VAL A 76 -2.64 -0.76 5.78
C VAL A 76 -4.09 -1.16 5.46
N LEU A 77 -5.05 -0.25 5.62
CA LEU A 77 -6.41 -0.54 5.18
C LEU A 77 -6.44 -0.77 3.68
N ARG A 78 -5.79 0.09 2.89
CA ARG A 78 -5.74 -0.05 1.42
C ARG A 78 -4.96 -1.29 0.99
N ASP A 79 -3.85 -1.59 1.64
CA ASP A 79 -3.04 -2.77 1.40
C ASP A 79 -2.67 -3.51 2.71
N PRO A 80 -3.50 -4.45 3.17
CA PRO A 80 -3.23 -5.21 4.39
C PRO A 80 -2.03 -6.14 4.27
N ALA A 81 -1.57 -6.48 3.05
CA ALA A 81 -0.39 -7.32 2.86
C ALA A 81 0.89 -6.64 3.33
N LEU A 82 0.89 -5.31 3.47
CA LEU A 82 2.01 -4.55 4.03
C LEU A 82 2.38 -5.03 5.44
N LEU A 83 1.40 -5.46 6.25
CA LEU A 83 1.62 -6.00 7.60
C LEU A 83 2.30 -7.38 7.60
N LEU A 84 2.46 -8.00 6.43
CA LEU A 84 3.17 -9.26 6.29
C LEU A 84 4.67 -9.06 6.02
N ARG A 85 5.08 -7.83 5.70
CA ARG A 85 6.47 -7.46 5.39
C ARG A 85 7.21 -7.01 6.65
N GLU A 86 8.53 -7.10 6.64
CA GLU A 86 9.36 -6.51 7.70
C GLU A 86 9.34 -4.98 7.59
N VAL A 87 9.41 -4.31 8.74
CA VAL A 87 9.35 -2.85 8.82
C VAL A 87 10.54 -2.23 8.08
N ASP A 88 11.73 -2.80 8.25
CA ASP A 88 12.95 -2.31 7.62
C ASP A 88 12.90 -2.43 6.09
N ASP A 89 12.28 -3.48 5.55
CA ASP A 89 12.09 -3.64 4.11
C ASP A 89 11.18 -2.54 3.54
N VAL A 90 10.10 -2.21 4.25
CA VAL A 90 9.17 -1.15 3.85
C VAL A 90 9.84 0.23 3.92
N VAL A 91 10.63 0.48 4.96
CA VAL A 91 11.37 1.74 5.13
C VAL A 91 12.46 1.88 4.06
N GLY A 92 13.20 0.79 3.78
CA GLY A 92 14.20 0.75 2.73
C GLY A 92 13.59 1.04 1.36
N GLU A 93 12.47 0.39 1.03
CA GLU A 93 11.76 0.65 -0.22
C GLU A 93 11.24 2.09 -0.32
N MET A 94 10.69 2.64 0.77
CA MET A 94 10.27 4.05 0.84
C MET A 94 11.43 5.00 0.51
N SER A 95 12.62 4.73 1.06
CA SER A 95 13.82 5.56 0.82
C SER A 95 14.26 5.48 -0.65
N VAL A 96 14.22 4.28 -1.25
CA VAL A 96 14.50 4.11 -2.68
C VAL A 96 13.49 4.88 -3.53
N VAL A 97 12.19 4.76 -3.24
CA VAL A 97 11.13 5.49 -3.94
C VAL A 97 11.35 7.00 -3.83
N ALA A 98 11.69 7.52 -2.65
CA ALA A 98 11.99 8.93 -2.46
C ALA A 98 13.15 9.39 -3.35
N GLY A 99 14.23 8.60 -3.42
CA GLY A 99 15.38 8.85 -4.28
C GLY A 99 15.04 8.82 -5.78
N VAL A 100 14.25 7.84 -6.22
CA VAL A 100 13.80 7.70 -7.62
C VAL A 100 12.92 8.89 -8.03
N LEU A 101 12.04 9.35 -7.15
CA LEU A 101 11.16 10.49 -7.40
C LEU A 101 11.87 11.85 -7.22
N GLY A 102 13.05 11.88 -6.61
CA GLY A 102 13.72 13.14 -6.24
C GLY A 102 12.92 13.97 -5.23
N LEU A 103 12.17 13.30 -4.35
CA LEU A 103 11.34 13.91 -3.31
C LEU A 103 11.97 13.69 -1.93
N SER A 104 11.60 14.52 -0.95
CA SER A 104 11.95 14.24 0.43
C SER A 104 11.20 13.01 0.94
N GLU A 105 11.77 12.31 1.93
CA GLU A 105 11.12 11.16 2.55
C GLU A 105 9.74 11.52 3.11
N ARG A 106 9.61 12.69 3.73
CA ARG A 106 8.33 13.19 4.24
C ARG A 106 7.26 13.26 3.15
N VAL A 107 7.56 13.88 2.02
CA VAL A 107 6.60 14.04 0.90
C VAL A 107 6.28 12.67 0.30
N THR A 108 7.27 11.79 0.20
CA THR A 108 7.09 10.43 -0.31
C THR A 108 6.15 9.62 0.59
N GLN A 109 6.32 9.70 1.91
CA GLN A 109 5.42 9.07 2.88
C GLN A 109 3.97 9.59 2.75
N GLU A 110 3.80 10.90 2.57
CA GLU A 110 2.48 11.50 2.34
C GLU A 110 1.85 10.95 1.04
N LEU A 111 2.61 10.81 -0.04
CA LEU A 111 2.13 10.23 -1.31
C LEU A 111 1.77 8.75 -1.20
N VAL A 112 2.64 7.94 -0.59
CA VAL A 112 2.38 6.50 -0.39
C VAL A 112 1.13 6.29 0.48
N SER A 113 0.89 7.16 1.47
CA SER A 113 -0.34 7.11 2.28
C SER A 113 -1.61 7.24 1.45
N LEU A 114 -1.59 8.09 0.42
CA LEU A 114 -2.71 8.29 -0.48
C LEU A 114 -2.86 7.11 -1.44
N GLN A 115 -1.75 6.55 -1.89
CA GLN A 115 -1.76 5.46 -2.84
C GLN A 115 -0.60 4.47 -2.55
N PRO A 116 -0.89 3.33 -1.88
CA PRO A 116 0.14 2.35 -1.49
C PRO A 116 1.00 1.86 -2.66
N ARG A 117 0.47 1.90 -3.88
CA ARG A 117 1.17 1.52 -5.12
C ARG A 117 2.44 2.33 -5.41
N PHE A 118 2.62 3.50 -4.79
CA PHE A 118 3.89 4.22 -4.88
C PHE A 118 5.03 3.47 -4.15
N LEU A 119 4.69 2.58 -3.21
CA LEU A 119 5.65 1.70 -2.55
C LEU A 119 5.93 0.46 -3.42
N ASP A 120 6.50 0.72 -4.59
CA ASP A 120 7.03 -0.25 -5.55
C ASP A 120 8.25 0.39 -6.21
N ALA A 121 9.43 0.17 -5.62
CA ALA A 121 10.65 0.84 -6.07
C ALA A 121 10.97 0.55 -7.54
N GLU A 122 10.84 -0.70 -7.97
CA GLU A 122 11.11 -1.13 -9.34
C GLU A 122 10.10 -0.52 -10.31
N GLY A 123 8.81 -0.58 -9.98
CA GLY A 123 7.75 0.04 -10.77
C GLY A 123 7.93 1.56 -10.90
N MET A 124 8.36 2.23 -9.83
CA MET A 124 8.61 3.68 -9.87
C MET A 124 9.74 4.07 -10.81
N VAL A 125 10.77 3.25 -10.97
CA VAL A 125 11.86 3.50 -11.94
C VAL A 125 11.31 3.57 -13.36
N GLU A 126 10.47 2.60 -13.76
CA GLU A 126 9.86 2.59 -15.09
C GLU A 126 8.84 3.72 -15.27
N VAL A 127 8.07 4.05 -14.24
CA VAL A 127 7.15 5.20 -14.25
C VAL A 127 7.90 6.52 -14.48
N VAL A 128 9.01 6.75 -13.77
CA VAL A 128 9.83 7.95 -13.90
C VAL A 128 10.44 8.05 -15.30
N LYS A 129 10.94 6.93 -15.83
CA LYS A 129 11.49 6.84 -17.19
C LYS A 129 10.43 7.18 -18.24
N GLU A 130 9.21 6.64 -18.11
CA GLU A 130 8.12 6.92 -19.03
C GLU A 130 7.62 8.36 -18.93
N LEU A 131 7.55 8.94 -17.72
CA LEU A 131 7.21 10.35 -17.53
C LEU A 131 8.22 11.29 -18.21
N ARG A 132 9.52 11.02 -18.06
CA ARG A 132 10.57 11.80 -18.75
C ARG A 132 10.46 11.71 -20.27
N ARG A 133 10.03 10.56 -20.79
CA ARG A 133 9.78 10.36 -22.22
C ARG A 133 8.57 11.14 -22.72
N LEU A 134 7.49 11.17 -21.94
CA LEU A 134 6.22 11.82 -22.30
C LEU A 134 6.24 13.33 -22.07
N LEU A 135 6.94 13.80 -21.05
CA LEU A 135 7.02 15.20 -20.64
C LEU A 135 8.49 15.64 -20.51
N PRO A 136 9.20 15.87 -21.63
CA PRO A 136 10.58 16.32 -21.60
C PRO A 136 10.71 17.64 -20.82
N GLY A 137 11.61 17.69 -19.84
CA GLY A 137 11.87 18.87 -19.01
C GLY A 137 10.98 18.99 -17.76
N ALA A 138 9.97 18.13 -17.58
CA ALA A 138 9.23 18.05 -16.33
C ALA A 138 9.97 17.21 -15.29
N GLU A 139 9.89 17.60 -14.01
CA GLU A 139 10.40 16.81 -12.89
C GLU A 139 9.37 15.75 -12.46
N PRO A 140 9.62 14.44 -12.67
CA PRO A 140 8.61 13.39 -12.49
C PRO A 140 8.02 13.33 -11.07
N GLY A 141 8.84 13.54 -10.05
CA GLY A 141 8.37 13.61 -8.66
C GLY A 141 7.37 14.74 -8.43
N GLN A 142 7.59 15.92 -9.04
CA GLN A 142 6.64 17.03 -8.93
C GLN A 142 5.36 16.76 -9.71
N VAL A 143 5.46 16.14 -10.89
CA VAL A 143 4.28 15.73 -11.67
C VAL A 143 3.42 14.76 -10.87
N LEU A 144 4.02 13.71 -10.29
CA LEU A 144 3.31 12.71 -9.50
C LEU A 144 2.79 13.27 -8.18
N ARG A 145 3.49 14.23 -7.59
CA ARG A 145 3.01 14.93 -6.39
C ARG A 145 1.76 15.77 -6.68
N ASN A 146 1.76 16.48 -7.79
CA ASN A 146 0.67 17.38 -8.18
C ASN A 146 -0.55 16.59 -8.71
N ASP A 147 -0.32 15.50 -9.44
CA ASP A 147 -1.37 14.60 -9.92
C ASP A 147 -0.95 13.12 -9.76
N PRO A 148 -1.23 12.49 -8.60
CA PRO A 148 -0.91 11.08 -8.36
C PRO A 148 -1.60 10.10 -9.31
N SER A 149 -2.64 10.53 -10.05
CA SER A 149 -3.34 9.66 -10.99
C SER A 149 -2.51 9.30 -12.21
N TRP A 150 -1.40 10.02 -12.48
CA TRP A 150 -0.42 9.66 -13.51
C TRP A 150 0.10 8.24 -13.37
N LEU A 151 0.30 7.75 -12.13
CA LEU A 151 0.72 6.38 -11.89
C LEU A 151 -0.23 5.37 -12.55
N LEU A 152 -1.55 5.54 -12.35
CA LEU A 152 -2.56 4.67 -12.94
C LEU A 152 -2.68 4.83 -14.47
N ARG A 153 -2.42 6.02 -15.01
CA ARG A 153 -2.46 6.28 -16.45
C ARG A 153 -1.33 5.52 -17.16
N LEU A 154 -0.14 5.50 -16.56
CA LEU A 154 1.05 4.87 -17.12
C LEU A 154 0.96 3.35 -17.06
N GLU A 155 0.47 2.78 -15.96
CA GLU A 155 0.20 1.33 -15.84
C GLU A 155 -0.79 0.81 -16.89
N ARG A 156 -1.76 1.65 -17.32
CA ARG A 156 -2.77 1.28 -18.33
C ARG A 156 -2.27 1.36 -19.77
N GLY A 157 -1.04 1.83 -19.97
CA GLY A 157 -0.35 1.92 -21.24
C GLY A 157 -0.67 3.19 -22.06
N PRO A 158 0.25 3.61 -22.95
CA PRO A 158 0.22 4.91 -23.62
C PRO A 158 -0.98 5.09 -24.57
N LYS A 159 -1.57 4.00 -25.08
CA LYS A 159 -2.73 4.04 -26.00
C LYS A 159 -4.00 4.63 -25.38
N LYS A 160 -4.07 4.76 -24.04
CA LYS A 160 -5.21 5.35 -23.32
C LYS A 160 -4.91 6.71 -22.68
N ILE A 161 -3.69 7.24 -22.84
CA ILE A 161 -3.35 8.62 -22.49
C ILE A 161 -3.83 9.51 -23.64
N GLY A 162 -5.14 9.46 -23.91
CA GLY A 162 -5.80 10.30 -24.90
C GLY A 162 -5.89 11.72 -24.37
N ALA A 163 -5.38 12.67 -25.16
CA ALA A 163 -5.25 14.10 -24.85
C ALA A 163 -4.43 14.39 -23.58
N LEU A 164 -3.12 14.59 -23.77
CA LEU A 164 -2.38 15.50 -22.90
C LEU A 164 -3.23 16.79 -22.80
N PRO A 165 -3.50 17.33 -21.60
CA PRO A 165 -4.18 18.61 -21.50
C PRO A 165 -3.33 19.63 -22.27
N GLU A 166 -3.84 20.07 -23.43
CA GLU A 166 -3.29 21.20 -24.16
C GLU A 166 -3.31 22.41 -23.22
N ASP A 167 -2.16 23.07 -23.13
CA ASP A 167 -1.95 24.37 -22.50
C ASP A 167 -2.27 24.51 -21.01
N LYS A 168 -1.28 24.19 -20.17
CA LYS A 168 -0.90 25.08 -19.06
C LYS A 168 0.60 25.26 -19.04
N CYS A 169 1.07 26.29 -19.73
CA CYS A 169 2.37 26.90 -19.46
C CYS A 169 2.43 27.25 -17.96
N TYR A 170 3.41 26.69 -17.26
CA TYR A 170 3.92 27.23 -16.00
C TYR A 170 5.26 27.89 -16.26
#